data_AF-A0A7V3VS96-F1
#
_entry.id   AF-A0A7V3VS96-F1
#
_cell.length_a   1.000
_cell.length_b   1.000
_cell.length_c   1.000
_cell.angle_alpha   90.00
_cell.angle_beta   90.00
_cell.angle_gamma   90.00
#
_symmetry.space_group_name_H-M   'P 1'
#
loop_
_entity.id
_entity.type
_entity.pdbx_description
1 polymer ?
#
loop_
_entity_poly.entity_id
_entity_poly.type
_entity_poly.pdbx_seq_one_letter_code
_entity_poly.pdbx_strand_id
1 'polypeptide(L)'
;GNAIEVEEAIETLKGKGPKDLERLCVELGAQMLKIGQITDTLDSGRKMLEDSIKNGTALKKMKEMIEAQGGNSKVVDDPSILNISDKKSDFKSSKSGYIHSMNAEKVGIASMKLGAGREKKEDIIDLSVGIRLVKKTGDPVKAGDTLCTLYYQSEKKLNESIEIIKDVYEISDVKPKNVEMIHGVIE
;
A
#
# COMPACT_ATOMS: atom_id res chain seq x y z
N GLY A 1 -4.44 -4.85 -0.80
CA GLY A 1 -5.10 -5.94 -0.05
C GLY A 1 -4.05 -6.86 0.54
N ASN A 2 -4.45 -7.93 1.21
CA ASN A 2 -3.60 -8.84 1.98
C ASN A 2 -2.21 -9.16 1.39
N ALA A 3 -2.08 -10.10 0.45
CA ALA A 3 -0.78 -10.50 -0.10
C ALA A 3 -0.05 -9.34 -0.79
N ILE A 4 -0.78 -8.48 -1.49
CA ILE A 4 -0.24 -7.32 -2.19
C ILE A 4 0.41 -6.32 -1.20
N GLU A 5 -0.17 -6.13 -0.03
CA GLU A 5 0.35 -5.24 1.02
C GLU A 5 1.53 -5.87 1.75
N VAL A 6 1.56 -7.20 1.92
CA VAL A 6 2.74 -7.91 2.45
C VAL A 6 3.92 -7.76 1.48
N GLU A 7 3.69 -7.88 0.17
CA GLU A 7 4.72 -7.60 -0.85
C GLU A 7 5.20 -6.14 -0.76
N GLU A 8 4.29 -5.16 -0.65
CA GLU A 8 4.65 -3.74 -0.50
C GLU A 8 5.45 -3.46 0.78
N ALA A 9 5.12 -4.11 1.90
CA ALA A 9 5.87 -4.02 3.14
C ALA A 9 7.29 -4.58 3.00
N ILE A 10 7.44 -5.74 2.35
CA ILE A 10 8.75 -6.34 2.06
C ILE A 10 9.58 -5.39 1.17
N GLU A 11 8.99 -4.85 0.11
CA GLU A 11 9.70 -3.92 -0.78
C GLU A 11 10.04 -2.59 -0.09
N THR A 12 9.20 -2.11 0.84
CA THR A 12 9.52 -0.95 1.68
C THR A 12 10.74 -1.21 2.56
N LEU A 13 10.82 -2.37 3.21
CA LEU A 13 11.99 -2.76 4.01
C LEU A 13 13.25 -3.05 3.17
N LYS A 14 13.11 -3.26 1.86
CA LYS A 14 14.22 -3.28 0.89
C LYS A 14 14.61 -1.89 0.37
N GLY A 15 13.94 -0.82 0.82
CA GLY A 15 14.15 0.55 0.36
C GLY A 15 13.57 0.85 -1.03
N LYS A 16 12.65 0.01 -1.52
CA LYS A 16 12.02 0.10 -2.85
C LYS A 16 10.51 0.39 -2.79
N GLY A 17 9.98 0.61 -1.59
CA GLY A 17 8.55 0.85 -1.38
C GLY A 17 8.11 2.27 -1.69
N PRO A 18 6.80 2.55 -1.56
CA PRO A 18 6.25 3.89 -1.71
C PRO A 18 6.83 4.86 -0.69
N LYS A 19 7.23 6.05 -1.15
CA LYS A 19 7.88 7.05 -0.29
C LYS A 19 6.96 7.66 0.76
N ASP A 20 5.66 7.67 0.51
CA ASP A 20 4.66 8.04 1.51
C ASP A 20 4.61 7.04 2.67
N LEU A 21 4.56 5.75 2.36
CA LEU A 21 4.54 4.69 3.37
C LEU A 21 5.83 4.69 4.19
N GLU A 22 7.00 4.73 3.52
CA GLU A 22 8.31 4.78 4.17
C GLU A 22 8.40 5.97 5.15
N ARG A 23 8.01 7.17 4.70
CA ARG A 23 8.03 8.39 5.52
C ARG A 23 7.14 8.26 6.76
N LEU A 24 5.91 7.76 6.60
CA LEU A 24 4.98 7.61 7.73
C LEU A 24 5.52 6.60 8.75
N CYS A 25 6.05 5.46 8.30
CA CYS A 25 6.64 4.45 9.15
C CYS A 25 7.87 4.99 9.92
N VAL A 26 8.74 5.75 9.25
CA VAL A 26 9.92 6.36 9.89
C VAL A 26 9.49 7.38 10.96
N GLU A 27 8.48 8.21 10.69
CA GLU A 27 7.99 9.18 11.67
C GLU A 27 7.40 8.48 12.90
N LEU A 28 6.49 7.52 12.71
CA LEU A 28 5.89 6.77 13.80
C LEU A 28 6.94 5.99 14.60
N GLY A 29 7.87 5.34 13.91
CA GLY A 29 8.96 4.61 14.55
C GLY A 29 9.88 5.51 15.37
N ALA A 30 10.18 6.72 14.91
CA ALA A 30 11.04 7.66 15.63
C ALA A 30 10.39 8.07 16.98
N GLN A 31 9.07 8.25 17.00
CA GLN A 31 8.32 8.48 18.23
C GLN A 31 8.43 7.28 19.18
N MET A 32 8.28 6.06 18.65
CA MET A 32 8.41 4.82 19.44
C MET A 32 9.82 4.68 20.05
N LEU A 33 10.88 5.01 19.29
CA LEU A 33 12.26 4.98 19.79
C LEU A 33 12.50 6.00 20.91
N LYS A 34 11.93 7.20 20.78
CA LYS A 34 12.01 8.25 21.81
C LYS A 34 11.27 7.82 23.09
N ILE A 35 10.03 7.35 22.97
CA ILE A 35 9.22 6.85 24.10
C ILE A 35 9.90 5.66 24.78
N GLY A 36 10.48 4.76 23.98
CA GLY A 36 11.25 3.61 24.46
C GLY A 36 12.63 3.95 25.03
N GLN A 37 13.00 5.24 25.12
CA GLN A 37 14.29 5.71 25.63
C GLN A 37 15.50 5.11 24.89
N ILE A 38 15.32 4.77 23.61
CA ILE A 38 16.39 4.28 22.74
C ILE A 38 17.18 5.46 22.13
N THR A 39 16.54 6.62 22.03
CA THR A 39 17.16 7.85 21.52
C THR A 39 16.56 9.07 22.20
N ASP A 40 17.35 10.14 22.33
CA ASP A 40 16.94 11.40 22.96
C ASP A 40 16.18 12.33 22.01
N THR A 41 16.34 12.14 20.69
CA THR A 41 15.78 13.04 19.67
C THR A 41 15.12 12.29 18.53
N LEU A 42 14.08 12.89 17.95
CA LEU A 42 13.40 12.32 16.79
C LEU A 42 14.34 12.23 15.58
N ASP A 43 15.22 13.21 15.37
CA ASP A 43 16.17 13.17 14.24
C ASP A 43 17.12 11.98 14.32
N SER A 44 17.65 11.68 15.51
CA SER A 44 18.46 10.48 15.71
C SER A 44 17.63 9.21 15.51
N GLY A 45 16.38 9.18 15.99
CA GLY A 45 15.46 8.06 15.78
C GLY A 45 15.16 7.79 14.30
N ARG A 46 14.86 8.83 13.52
CA ARG A 46 14.64 8.74 12.07
C ARG A 46 15.86 8.16 11.37
N LYS A 47 17.05 8.70 11.66
CA LYS A 47 18.30 8.22 11.09
C LYS A 47 18.55 6.74 11.38
N MET A 48 18.31 6.29 12.62
CA MET A 48 18.45 4.88 13.00
C MET A 48 17.53 3.97 12.17
N LEU A 49 16.27 4.39 11.94
CA LEU A 49 15.30 3.63 11.15
C LEU A 49 15.68 3.60 9.67
N GLU A 50 16.04 4.75 9.08
CA GLU A 50 16.51 4.85 7.70
C GLU A 50 17.76 3.99 7.46
N ASP A 51 18.73 4.05 8.36
CA ASP A 51 19.94 3.22 8.29
C ASP A 51 19.59 1.74 8.39
N SER A 52 18.62 1.35 9.23
CA SER A 52 18.18 -0.05 9.37
C SER A 52 17.52 -0.63 8.12
N ILE A 53 16.82 0.20 7.35
CA ILE A 53 16.26 -0.16 6.04
C ILE A 53 17.42 -0.28 5.05
N LYS A 54 18.28 0.73 4.97
CA LYS A 54 19.40 0.80 4.01
C LYS A 54 20.40 -0.35 4.17
N ASN A 55 20.71 -0.74 5.40
CA ASN A 55 21.66 -1.81 5.70
C ASN A 55 21.01 -3.21 5.78
N GLY A 56 19.70 -3.33 5.60
CA GLY A 56 18.96 -4.59 5.56
C GLY A 56 18.69 -5.24 6.91
N THR A 57 19.05 -4.60 8.03
CA THR A 57 18.76 -5.14 9.38
C THR A 57 17.27 -5.19 9.68
N ALA A 58 16.48 -4.22 9.20
CA ALA A 58 15.02 -4.22 9.32
C ALA A 58 14.39 -5.40 8.55
N LEU A 59 14.88 -5.65 7.32
CA LEU A 59 14.44 -6.78 6.51
C LEU A 59 14.78 -8.14 7.17
N LYS A 60 15.99 -8.25 7.74
CA LYS A 60 16.38 -9.45 8.51
C LYS A 60 15.44 -9.66 9.70
N LYS A 61 15.09 -8.59 10.42
CA LYS A 61 14.16 -8.67 11.56
C LYS A 61 12.77 -9.16 11.14
N MET A 62 12.29 -8.77 9.95
CA MET A 62 11.04 -9.30 9.40
C MET A 62 11.10 -10.83 9.19
N LYS A 63 12.21 -11.36 8.67
CA LYS A 63 12.40 -12.82 8.51
C LYS A 63 12.33 -13.55 9.85
N GLU A 64 13.06 -13.04 10.84
CA GLU A 64 13.05 -13.59 12.21
C GLU A 64 11.65 -13.55 12.82
N MET A 65 10.90 -12.45 12.62
CA MET A 65 9.53 -12.31 13.12
C MET A 65 8.55 -13.30 12.46
N ILE A 66 8.71 -13.56 11.16
CA ILE A 66 7.89 -14.53 10.42
C ILE A 66 8.19 -15.96 10.93
N GLU A 67 9.47 -16.33 11.04
CA GLU A 67 9.90 -17.64 11.55
C GLU A 67 9.41 -17.90 12.98
N ALA A 68 9.51 -16.89 13.85
CA ALA A 68 9.10 -17.00 15.25
C ALA A 68 7.61 -17.31 15.43
N GLN A 69 6.78 -17.02 14.41
CA GLN A 69 5.34 -17.28 14.41
C GLN A 69 4.95 -18.46 13.51
N GLY A 70 5.93 -19.26 13.06
CA GLY A 70 5.70 -20.46 12.24
C GLY A 70 5.44 -20.18 10.75
N GLY A 71 5.69 -18.96 10.27
CA GLY A 71 5.55 -18.61 8.86
C GLY A 71 6.76 -19.00 8.01
N ASN A 72 6.59 -18.97 6.69
CA ASN A 72 7.68 -19.23 5.73
C ASN A 72 8.46 -17.93 5.42
N SER A 73 9.58 -17.70 6.10
CA SER A 73 10.41 -16.49 5.94
C SER A 73 11.06 -16.34 4.56
N LYS A 74 11.10 -17.41 3.74
CA LYS A 74 11.59 -17.34 2.35
C LYS A 74 10.79 -16.34 1.52
N VAL A 75 9.55 -16.03 1.91
CA VAL A 75 8.70 -15.01 1.28
C VAL A 75 9.37 -13.62 1.20
N VAL A 76 10.27 -13.32 2.13
CA VAL A 76 10.98 -12.03 2.15
C VAL A 76 12.00 -11.95 1.00
N ASP A 77 12.62 -13.07 0.66
CA ASP A 77 13.59 -13.16 -0.44
C ASP A 77 12.87 -13.36 -1.78
N ASP A 78 11.80 -14.17 -1.78
CA ASP A 78 10.98 -14.51 -2.94
C ASP A 78 9.49 -14.24 -2.67
N PRO A 79 9.00 -13.03 -2.98
CA PRO A 79 7.60 -12.65 -2.80
C PRO A 79 6.61 -13.48 -3.64
N SER A 80 7.05 -14.25 -4.64
CA SER A 80 6.15 -15.10 -5.44
C SER A 80 5.42 -16.14 -4.59
N ILE A 81 5.99 -16.51 -3.44
CA ILE A 81 5.39 -17.40 -2.43
C ILE A 81 4.04 -16.86 -1.92
N LEU A 82 3.80 -15.56 -1.99
CA LEU A 82 2.52 -14.95 -1.61
C LEU A 82 1.35 -15.34 -2.52
N ASN A 83 1.63 -15.90 -3.71
CA ASN A 83 0.64 -16.36 -4.68
C ASN A 83 -0.42 -15.29 -5.00
N ILE A 84 0.00 -14.04 -5.25
CA ILE A 84 -0.87 -12.98 -5.76
C ILE A 84 -1.47 -13.44 -7.10
N SER A 85 -2.74 -13.16 -7.36
CA SER A 85 -3.44 -13.65 -8.55
C SER A 85 -2.74 -13.22 -9.85
N ASP A 86 -2.61 -14.16 -10.80
CA ASP A 86 -2.10 -13.85 -12.13
C ASP A 86 -3.13 -13.16 -13.03
N LYS A 87 -4.43 -13.23 -12.68
CA LYS A 87 -5.49 -12.51 -13.41
C LYS A 87 -5.52 -11.05 -12.97
N LYS A 88 -5.30 -10.16 -13.92
CA LYS A 88 -5.16 -8.71 -13.70
C LYS A 88 -6.00 -7.94 -14.70
N SER A 89 -6.61 -6.86 -14.22
CA SER A 89 -7.34 -5.90 -15.05
C SER A 89 -6.90 -4.49 -14.71
N ASP A 90 -6.42 -3.76 -15.71
CA ASP A 90 -5.99 -2.36 -15.55
C ASP A 90 -7.18 -1.42 -15.73
N PHE A 91 -7.43 -0.61 -14.71
CA PHE A 91 -8.37 0.50 -14.82
C PHE A 91 -7.63 1.73 -15.34
N LYS A 92 -7.98 2.17 -16.56
CA LYS A 92 -7.30 3.25 -17.29
C LYS A 92 -8.07 4.56 -17.22
N SER A 93 -7.34 5.66 -17.26
CA SER A 93 -7.92 6.98 -17.34
C SER A 93 -8.59 7.22 -18.69
N SER A 94 -9.81 7.76 -18.69
CA SER A 94 -10.51 8.16 -19.92
C SER A 94 -10.11 9.55 -20.43
N LYS A 95 -9.44 10.36 -19.59
CA LYS A 95 -9.02 11.73 -19.92
C LYS A 95 -7.65 12.08 -19.36
N SER A 96 -7.05 13.13 -19.88
CA SER A 96 -5.80 13.70 -19.37
C SER A 96 -6.09 14.75 -18.29
N GLY A 97 -5.10 15.02 -17.44
CA GLY A 97 -5.19 16.03 -16.37
C GLY A 97 -4.31 15.66 -15.17
N TYR A 98 -4.78 15.98 -13.98
CA TYR A 98 -4.21 15.58 -12.69
C TYR A 98 -5.25 14.81 -11.90
N ILE A 99 -4.81 13.82 -11.11
CA ILE A 99 -5.65 13.19 -10.09
C ILE A 99 -5.93 14.26 -9.01
N HIS A 100 -7.12 14.86 -9.04
CA HIS A 100 -7.51 15.93 -8.14
C HIS A 100 -7.85 15.40 -6.75
N SER A 101 -8.62 14.31 -6.70
CA SER A 101 -8.98 13.63 -5.47
C SER A 101 -9.17 12.13 -5.72
N MET A 102 -9.06 11.34 -4.64
CA MET A 102 -9.30 9.90 -4.64
C MET A 102 -10.17 9.51 -3.44
N ASN A 103 -11.23 8.75 -3.67
CA ASN A 103 -12.05 8.23 -2.59
C ASN A 103 -11.48 6.91 -2.05
N ALA A 104 -10.77 6.98 -0.92
CA ALA A 104 -10.13 5.82 -0.28
C ALA A 104 -11.13 4.76 0.21
N GLU A 105 -12.31 5.19 0.70
CA GLU A 105 -13.37 4.28 1.14
C GLU A 105 -13.86 3.41 -0.04
N LYS A 106 -14.13 4.04 -1.19
CA LYS A 106 -14.52 3.31 -2.41
C LYS A 106 -13.43 2.35 -2.89
N VAL A 107 -12.15 2.69 -2.76
CA VAL A 107 -11.05 1.74 -3.04
C VAL A 107 -11.12 0.53 -2.10
N GLY A 108 -11.35 0.77 -0.80
CA GLY A 108 -11.54 -0.30 0.18
C GLY A 108 -12.72 -1.21 -0.12
N ILE A 109 -13.88 -0.63 -0.43
CA ILE A 109 -15.09 -1.38 -0.81
C ILE A 109 -14.87 -2.17 -2.10
N ALA A 110 -14.24 -1.57 -3.12
CA ALA A 110 -13.91 -2.27 -4.36
C ALA A 110 -12.95 -3.45 -4.10
N SER A 111 -11.92 -3.26 -3.29
CA SER A 111 -11.00 -4.34 -2.91
C SER A 111 -11.71 -5.45 -2.12
N MET A 112 -12.67 -5.10 -1.25
CA MET A 112 -13.51 -6.07 -0.54
C MET A 112 -14.38 -6.86 -1.52
N LYS A 113 -15.01 -6.20 -2.51
CA LYS A 113 -15.82 -6.87 -3.54
C LYS A 113 -15.03 -7.86 -4.40
N LEU A 114 -13.74 -7.60 -4.64
CA LEU A 114 -12.84 -8.58 -5.27
C LEU A 114 -12.66 -9.85 -4.44
N GLY A 115 -12.86 -9.78 -3.12
CA GLY A 115 -12.66 -10.87 -2.17
C GLY A 115 -11.53 -10.64 -1.16
N ALA A 116 -10.88 -9.46 -1.18
CA ALA A 116 -9.77 -9.16 -0.28
C ALA A 116 -10.24 -8.81 1.15
N GLY A 117 -11.54 -8.75 1.38
CA GLY A 117 -12.15 -8.44 2.67
C GLY A 117 -13.44 -9.24 2.87
N ARG A 118 -14.10 -8.98 3.99
CA ARG A 118 -15.34 -9.65 4.40
C ARG A 118 -16.52 -8.70 4.28
N GLU A 119 -17.61 -9.13 3.66
CA GLU A 119 -18.90 -8.43 3.74
C GLU A 119 -19.64 -8.82 5.02
N LYS A 120 -19.53 -10.10 5.38
CA LYS A 120 -20.04 -10.70 6.62
C LYS A 120 -18.91 -11.35 7.38
N LYS A 121 -19.04 -11.45 8.70
CA LYS A 121 -18.00 -11.99 9.59
C LYS A 121 -17.53 -13.39 9.19
N GLU A 122 -18.41 -14.19 8.61
CA GLU A 122 -18.19 -15.59 8.23
C GLU A 122 -17.52 -15.74 6.84
N ASP A 123 -17.38 -14.65 6.07
CA ASP A 123 -16.83 -14.73 4.72
C ASP A 123 -15.35 -15.15 4.74
N ILE A 124 -14.99 -16.01 3.77
CA ILE A 124 -13.60 -16.40 3.53
C ILE A 124 -12.95 -15.35 2.65
N ILE A 125 -11.82 -14.83 3.13
CA ILE A 125 -10.99 -13.87 2.38
C ILE A 125 -10.14 -14.64 1.37
N ASP A 126 -10.10 -14.13 0.15
CA ASP A 126 -9.08 -14.52 -0.81
C ASP A 126 -7.87 -13.60 -0.63
N LEU A 127 -6.74 -14.17 -0.18
CA LEU A 127 -5.54 -13.40 0.12
C LEU A 127 -4.80 -12.93 -1.14
N SER A 128 -5.08 -13.55 -2.30
CA SER A 128 -4.37 -13.33 -3.56
C SER A 128 -4.88 -12.11 -4.36
N VAL A 129 -6.07 -11.60 -4.01
CA VAL A 129 -6.78 -10.54 -4.74
C VAL A 129 -6.65 -9.19 -4.05
N GLY A 130 -6.94 -8.13 -4.79
CA GLY A 130 -6.95 -6.76 -4.28
C GLY A 130 -6.58 -5.75 -5.36
N ILE A 131 -6.29 -4.52 -4.93
CA ILE A 131 -6.03 -3.40 -5.84
C ILE A 131 -4.64 -2.83 -5.56
N ARG A 132 -3.87 -2.58 -6.62
CA ARG A 132 -2.61 -1.83 -6.57
C ARG A 132 -2.82 -0.48 -7.25
N LEU A 133 -2.64 0.60 -6.50
CA LEU A 133 -2.75 1.96 -7.03
C LEU A 133 -1.45 2.30 -7.78
N VAL A 134 -1.58 2.80 -9.01
CA VAL A 134 -0.45 3.21 -9.86
C VAL A 134 -0.29 4.73 -9.85
N LYS A 135 -1.41 5.45 -9.78
CA LYS A 135 -1.47 6.91 -9.68
C LYS A 135 -2.07 7.33 -8.34
N LYS A 136 -1.51 8.39 -7.75
CA LYS A 136 -1.96 9.00 -6.49
C LYS A 136 -2.46 10.42 -6.74
N THR A 137 -3.12 11.00 -5.74
CA THR A 137 -3.57 12.40 -5.77
C THR A 137 -2.38 13.32 -6.04
N GLY A 138 -2.55 14.27 -6.96
CA GLY A 138 -1.50 15.18 -7.42
C GLY A 138 -0.69 14.68 -8.62
N ASP A 139 -0.78 13.40 -8.97
CA ASP A 139 -0.07 12.86 -10.14
C ASP A 139 -0.67 13.36 -11.45
N PRO A 140 0.16 13.69 -12.46
CA PRO A 140 -0.32 13.89 -13.82
C PRO A 140 -0.72 12.56 -14.46
N VAL A 141 -1.74 12.62 -15.30
CA VAL A 141 -2.30 11.48 -16.02
C VAL A 141 -2.67 11.86 -17.45
N LYS A 142 -2.47 10.94 -18.39
CA LYS A 142 -2.97 11.04 -19.77
C LYS A 142 -4.13 10.07 -19.99
N ALA A 143 -4.98 10.36 -20.96
CA ALA A 143 -5.96 9.37 -21.44
C ALA A 143 -5.23 8.07 -21.86
N GLY A 144 -5.68 6.94 -21.33
CA GLY A 144 -5.08 5.62 -21.54
C GLY A 144 -4.06 5.18 -20.48
N ASP A 145 -3.59 6.07 -19.60
CA ASP A 145 -2.69 5.71 -18.49
C ASP A 145 -3.43 4.81 -17.48
N THR A 146 -2.74 3.79 -16.96
CA THR A 146 -3.25 2.95 -15.87
C THR A 146 -3.30 3.73 -14.56
N LEU A 147 -4.48 3.80 -13.93
CA LEU A 147 -4.71 4.42 -12.63
C LEU A 147 -4.49 3.43 -11.49
N CYS A 148 -5.01 2.21 -11.64
CA CYS A 148 -4.80 1.09 -10.74
C CYS A 148 -4.95 -0.25 -11.46
N THR A 149 -4.35 -1.28 -10.90
CA THR A 149 -4.47 -2.67 -11.37
C THR A 149 -5.28 -3.48 -10.34
N LEU A 150 -6.33 -4.14 -10.80
CA LEU A 150 -7.17 -5.04 -10.01
C LEU A 150 -6.68 -6.48 -10.21
N TYR A 151 -6.36 -7.16 -9.13
CA TYR A 151 -6.00 -8.57 -9.08
C TYR A 151 -7.23 -9.34 -8.61
N TYR A 152 -7.68 -10.33 -9.39
CA TYR A 152 -9.00 -10.93 -9.19
C TYR A 152 -9.00 -12.44 -9.45
N GLN A 153 -10.07 -13.14 -9.07
CA GLN A 153 -10.26 -14.55 -9.43
C GLN A 153 -11.58 -14.82 -10.16
N SER A 154 -12.60 -13.99 -9.90
CA SER A 154 -13.95 -14.10 -10.47
C SER A 154 -14.25 -12.88 -11.34
N GLU A 155 -14.64 -13.11 -12.60
CA GLU A 155 -15.07 -12.07 -13.53
C GLU A 155 -16.29 -11.28 -13.00
N LYS A 156 -17.21 -11.97 -12.32
CA LYS A 156 -18.38 -11.32 -11.69
C LYS A 156 -17.93 -10.28 -10.65
N LYS A 157 -17.05 -10.68 -9.72
CA LYS A 157 -16.52 -9.79 -8.67
C LYS A 157 -15.67 -8.67 -9.24
N LEU A 158 -14.91 -8.94 -10.31
CA LEU A 158 -14.17 -7.93 -11.04
C LEU A 158 -15.11 -6.84 -11.56
N ASN A 159 -16.18 -7.23 -12.27
CA ASN A 159 -17.14 -6.28 -12.83
C ASN A 159 -17.81 -5.42 -11.73
N GLU A 160 -18.24 -6.04 -10.62
CA GLU A 160 -18.80 -5.33 -9.46
C GLU A 160 -17.80 -4.31 -8.88
N SER A 161 -16.51 -4.67 -8.83
CA SER A 161 -15.46 -3.79 -8.32
C SER A 161 -15.14 -2.65 -9.28
N ILE A 162 -15.13 -2.90 -10.59
CA ILE A 162 -14.91 -1.88 -11.63
C ILE A 162 -15.99 -0.80 -11.57
N GLU A 163 -17.27 -1.16 -11.37
CA GLU A 163 -18.34 -0.17 -11.23
C GLU A 163 -18.09 0.80 -10.07
N ILE A 164 -17.52 0.33 -8.97
CA ILE A 164 -17.16 1.18 -7.82
C ILE A 164 -15.92 2.05 -8.16
N ILE A 165 -14.92 1.47 -8.84
CA ILE A 165 -13.68 2.17 -9.20
C ILE A 165 -13.92 3.35 -10.14
N LYS A 166 -14.97 3.32 -10.98
CA LYS A 166 -15.34 4.46 -11.84
C LYS A 166 -15.53 5.76 -11.07
N ASP A 167 -15.98 5.67 -9.83
CA ASP A 167 -16.21 6.84 -8.98
C ASP A 167 -15.10 7.09 -7.94
N VAL A 168 -13.94 6.42 -8.06
CA VAL A 168 -12.81 6.64 -7.14
C VAL A 168 -12.05 7.91 -7.48
N TYR A 169 -11.82 8.16 -8.78
CA TYR A 169 -10.90 9.19 -9.23
C TYR A 169 -11.64 10.42 -9.75
N GLU A 170 -11.30 11.58 -9.19
CA GLU A 170 -11.64 12.86 -9.79
C GLU A 170 -10.43 13.38 -10.57
N ILE A 171 -10.58 13.60 -11.88
CA ILE A 171 -9.51 14.12 -12.73
C ILE A 171 -9.86 15.55 -13.18
N SER A 172 -8.94 16.48 -12.98
CA SER A 172 -9.08 17.90 -13.29
C SER A 172 -7.86 18.43 -14.05
N ASP A 173 -8.05 19.49 -14.84
CA ASP A 173 -6.94 20.21 -15.49
C ASP A 173 -6.12 21.03 -14.49
N VAL A 174 -6.66 21.25 -13.28
CA VAL A 174 -5.99 21.99 -12.20
C VAL A 174 -5.33 21.01 -11.24
N LYS A 175 -4.00 21.14 -11.09
CA LYS A 175 -3.25 20.38 -10.11
C LYS A 175 -3.77 20.69 -8.69
N PRO A 176 -4.16 19.69 -7.88
CA PRO A 176 -4.63 19.93 -6.52
C PRO A 176 -3.51 20.52 -5.67
N LYS A 177 -3.89 21.23 -4.60
CA LYS A 177 -2.93 21.63 -3.57
C LYS A 177 -2.32 20.39 -2.94
N ASN A 178 -1.03 20.44 -2.66
CA ASN A 178 -0.37 19.37 -1.93
C ASN A 178 -0.94 19.31 -0.51
N VAL A 179 -1.36 18.13 -0.07
CA VAL A 179 -1.85 17.90 1.29
C VAL A 179 -0.71 17.30 2.09
N GLU A 180 -0.43 17.88 3.26
CA GLU A 180 0.57 17.31 4.16
C GLU A 180 0.10 15.96 4.69
N MET A 181 1.02 15.00 4.68
CA MET A 181 0.77 13.65 5.19
C MET A 181 0.58 13.59 6.71
N ILE A 182 1.35 14.42 7.42
CA ILE A 182 1.44 14.45 8.87
C ILE A 182 1.07 15.86 9.27
N HIS A 183 -0.17 16.05 9.74
CA HIS A 183 -0.72 17.36 10.07
C HIS A 183 -0.18 17.94 11.38
N GLY A 184 0.32 17.07 12.26
CA GLY A 184 0.85 17.43 13.57
C GLY A 184 1.13 16.20 14.41
N VAL A 185 1.90 16.39 15.49
CA VAL A 185 2.17 15.40 16.53
C VAL A 185 1.62 15.95 17.83
N ILE A 186 0.88 15.13 18.58
CA ILE A 186 0.38 15.48 19.91
C ILE A 186 1.35 14.82 20.91
N GLU A 187 2.01 15.65 21.72
CA GLU A 187 2.94 15.22 22.78
C GLU A 187 2.23 15.10 24.14
#